data_AF-A0A1V4JU07-F1
#
_entry.id   AF-A0A1V4JU07-F1
#
_cell.length_a   1.000
_cell.length_b   1.000
_cell.length_c   1.000
_cell.angle_alpha   90.00
_cell.angle_beta   90.00
_cell.angle_gamma   90.00
#
_symmetry.space_group_name_H-M   'P 1'
#
loop_
_entity.id
_entity.type
_entity.pdbx_description
1 polymer ?
#
loop_
_entity_poly.entity_id
_entity_poly.type
_entity_poly.pdbx_seq_one_letter_code
_entity_poly.pdbx_strand_id
1 'polypeptide(L)'
;MAHNWFPQQINGHRFDGKDGDSIQVPEHLLKVSVVLSPLQEESCESVQFTEYSSQQWFLTGDKELALKNKVFSMSLKGRSSYPLKDNNEVVYRIYATGSRIVPQKSLCLLWNQAAESWLSDNGFCKVVDDTSDYVECSCSHMSIYAVYAQTDNLSSYNEAFFSSGFICISGYTLAIISHLFCTRCAMFAAKLLTHMMVACLGTQAIILRV
;
A
#
# COMPACT_ATOMS: atom_id res chain seq x y z
N MET A 1 6.08 -14.71 -9.80
CA MET A 1 5.53 -15.98 -10.33
C MET A 1 5.72 -15.98 -11.84
N ALA A 2 6.23 -17.08 -12.41
CA ALA A 2 6.40 -17.23 -13.84
C ALA A 2 5.62 -18.46 -14.30
N HIS A 3 4.81 -18.30 -15.33
CA HIS A 3 3.93 -19.34 -15.85
C HIS A 3 4.13 -19.49 -17.35
N ASN A 4 4.11 -20.73 -17.82
CA ASN A 4 4.17 -21.05 -19.23
C ASN A 4 2.83 -21.68 -19.63
N TRP A 5 1.96 -20.87 -20.23
CA TRP A 5 0.54 -21.20 -20.45
C TRP A 5 0.12 -20.90 -21.88
N PHE A 6 -1.03 -21.46 -22.27
CA PHE A 6 -1.62 -21.14 -23.55
C PHE A 6 -2.16 -19.69 -23.55
N PRO A 7 -2.12 -18.98 -24.69
CA PRO A 7 -2.67 -17.63 -24.82
C PRO A 7 -4.08 -17.45 -24.26
N GLN A 8 -4.94 -18.46 -24.42
CA GLN A 8 -6.31 -18.48 -23.91
C GLN A 8 -6.40 -18.45 -22.37
N GLN A 9 -5.38 -18.96 -21.69
CA GLN A 9 -5.31 -18.96 -20.22
C GLN A 9 -4.67 -17.70 -19.66
N ILE A 10 -3.84 -17.02 -20.46
CA ILE A 10 -3.13 -15.79 -20.07
C ILE A 10 -4.05 -14.58 -20.24
N ASN A 11 -4.75 -14.50 -21.36
CA ASN A 11 -5.66 -13.41 -21.68
C ASN A 11 -6.78 -13.30 -20.63
N GLY A 12 -6.97 -12.12 -20.05
CA GLY A 12 -8.00 -11.87 -19.03
C GLY A 12 -7.68 -12.42 -17.63
N HIS A 13 -6.56 -13.13 -17.46
CA HIS A 13 -6.20 -13.75 -16.19
C HIS A 13 -5.88 -12.70 -15.11
N ARG A 14 -6.41 -12.91 -13.91
CA ARG A 14 -6.11 -12.09 -12.73
C ARG A 14 -5.11 -12.81 -11.84
N PHE A 15 -3.97 -12.18 -11.60
CA PHE A 15 -2.98 -12.62 -10.61
C PHE A 15 -3.25 -11.94 -9.28
N ASP A 16 -3.46 -12.72 -8.24
CA ASP A 16 -3.58 -12.23 -6.87
C ASP A 16 -2.19 -12.12 -6.23
N GLY A 17 -1.92 -10.94 -5.67
CA GLY A 17 -0.72 -10.62 -4.91
C GLY A 17 -0.95 -10.75 -3.40
N LYS A 18 -0.04 -10.19 -2.61
CA LYS A 18 -0.21 -10.12 -1.15
C LYS A 18 -1.24 -9.06 -0.76
N ASP A 19 -1.75 -9.15 0.46
CA ASP A 19 -2.63 -8.12 1.04
C ASP A 19 -3.92 -7.81 0.26
N GLY A 20 -4.37 -8.73 -0.60
CA GLY A 20 -5.53 -8.52 -1.48
C GLY A 20 -5.22 -7.78 -2.78
N ASP A 21 -3.96 -7.40 -3.00
CA ASP A 21 -3.50 -6.79 -4.24
C ASP A 21 -3.78 -7.71 -5.43
N SER A 22 -3.96 -7.13 -6.61
CA SER A 22 -4.12 -7.94 -7.81
C SER A 22 -3.73 -7.19 -9.07
N ILE A 23 -3.34 -7.93 -10.10
CA ILE A 23 -3.13 -7.42 -11.45
C ILE A 23 -3.87 -8.30 -12.45
N GLN A 24 -4.54 -7.69 -13.41
CA GLN A 24 -5.31 -8.36 -14.45
C GLN A 24 -4.67 -8.12 -15.81
N VAL A 25 -4.44 -9.23 -16.51
CA VAL A 25 -3.96 -9.24 -17.88
C VAL A 25 -5.09 -8.81 -18.83
N PRO A 26 -4.82 -7.98 -19.85
CA PRO A 26 -5.81 -7.64 -20.86
C PRO A 26 -6.41 -8.87 -21.55
N GLU A 27 -7.70 -8.81 -21.91
CA GLU A 27 -8.43 -9.90 -22.56
C GLU A 27 -7.92 -10.22 -23.97
N HIS A 28 -7.27 -9.27 -24.65
CA HIS A 28 -6.78 -9.44 -26.02
C HIS A 28 -5.27 -9.20 -26.14
N LEU A 29 -4.49 -9.62 -25.15
CA LEU A 29 -3.03 -9.45 -25.14
C LEU A 29 -2.32 -10.32 -26.19
N LEU A 30 -2.72 -11.59 -26.30
CA LEU A 30 -2.16 -12.58 -27.21
C LEU A 30 -3.20 -13.01 -28.24
N LYS A 31 -2.79 -13.16 -29.50
CA LYS A 31 -3.67 -13.64 -30.57
C LYS A 31 -3.93 -15.13 -30.39
N VAL A 32 -5.21 -15.50 -30.29
CA VAL A 32 -5.64 -16.91 -30.28
C VAL A 32 -6.05 -17.28 -31.71
N SER A 33 -5.30 -18.17 -32.36
CA SER A 33 -5.69 -18.71 -33.67
C SER A 33 -6.80 -19.74 -33.48
N VAL A 34 -8.03 -19.41 -33.90
CA VAL A 34 -9.21 -20.31 -33.82
C VAL A 34 -9.25 -21.33 -34.96
N VAL A 35 -8.29 -21.28 -35.89
CA VAL A 35 -8.24 -22.22 -37.02
C VAL A 35 -7.54 -23.50 -36.55
N LEU A 36 -8.32 -24.58 -36.42
CA LEU A 36 -7.87 -25.97 -36.37
C LEU A 36 -6.99 -26.31 -37.59
N SER A 37 -5.75 -25.84 -37.57
CA SER A 37 -4.71 -26.19 -38.54
C SER A 37 -3.81 -27.22 -37.86
N PRO A 38 -3.64 -28.44 -38.40
CA PRO A 38 -2.99 -29.54 -37.67
C PRO A 38 -1.45 -29.42 -37.61
N LEU A 39 -0.86 -28.22 -37.68
CA LEU A 39 0.58 -28.04 -37.87
C LEU A 39 1.19 -26.75 -37.29
N GLN A 40 0.45 -25.98 -36.50
CA GLN A 40 1.07 -24.92 -35.70
C GLN A 40 1.01 -25.38 -34.25
N GLU A 41 2.14 -25.82 -33.70
CA GLU A 41 2.29 -25.99 -32.26
C GLU A 41 1.68 -24.75 -31.61
N GLU A 42 0.61 -24.90 -30.82
CA GLU A 42 0.15 -23.82 -29.97
C GLU A 42 1.29 -23.54 -28.98
N SER A 43 2.17 -22.62 -29.34
CA SER A 43 3.39 -22.36 -28.58
C SER A 43 2.98 -21.70 -27.29
N CYS A 44 3.25 -22.38 -26.16
CA CYS A 44 3.04 -21.80 -24.84
C CYS A 44 3.82 -20.49 -24.72
N GLU A 45 3.16 -19.48 -24.17
CA GLU A 45 3.76 -18.19 -23.90
C GLU A 45 4.13 -18.12 -22.43
N SER A 46 5.30 -17.53 -22.14
CA SER A 46 5.79 -17.40 -20.78
C SER A 46 5.51 -16.00 -20.25
N VAL A 47 4.56 -15.91 -19.33
CA VAL A 47 4.22 -14.67 -18.61
C VAL A 47 4.87 -14.67 -17.23
N GLN A 48 5.45 -13.54 -16.86
CA GLN A 48 6.06 -13.34 -15.56
C GLN A 48 5.42 -12.14 -14.87
N PHE A 49 4.93 -12.39 -13.67
CA PHE A 49 4.46 -11.37 -12.74
C PHE A 49 5.42 -11.32 -11.54
N THR A 50 5.91 -10.13 -11.21
CA THR A 50 6.78 -9.93 -10.04
C THR A 50 6.20 -8.83 -9.16
N GLU A 51 5.97 -9.15 -7.90
CA GLU A 51 5.61 -8.21 -6.85
C GLU A 51 6.85 -7.91 -6.01
N TYR A 52 7.26 -6.65 -5.95
CA TYR A 52 8.32 -6.16 -5.09
C TYR A 52 7.71 -5.47 -3.88
N SER A 53 8.25 -5.76 -2.69
CA SER A 53 7.88 -5.09 -1.43
C SER A 53 8.78 -3.90 -1.09
N SER A 54 9.65 -3.48 -2.03
CA SER A 54 10.55 -2.35 -1.87
C SER A 54 10.80 -1.65 -3.20
N GLN A 55 10.82 -0.32 -3.16
CA GLN A 55 11.13 0.55 -4.29
C GLN A 55 12.63 0.85 -4.43
N GLN A 56 13.50 0.23 -3.63
CA GLN A 56 14.95 0.52 -3.61
C GLN A 56 15.67 0.32 -4.96
N TRP A 57 15.11 -0.51 -5.85
CA TRP A 57 15.63 -0.72 -7.21
C TRP A 57 15.09 0.29 -8.24
N PHE A 58 14.17 1.16 -7.83
CA PHE A 58 13.50 2.16 -8.65
C PHE A 58 13.79 3.55 -8.06
N LEU A 59 15.08 3.90 -8.03
CA LEU A 59 15.59 5.12 -7.43
C LEU A 59 15.09 6.35 -8.20
N THR A 60 14.09 7.04 -7.66
CA THR A 60 13.70 8.37 -8.13
C THR A 60 14.39 9.45 -7.32
N GLY A 61 15.06 10.37 -8.02
CA GLY A 61 15.79 11.47 -7.42
C GLY A 61 14.91 12.40 -6.58
N ASP A 62 13.59 12.49 -6.81
CA ASP A 62 12.67 13.28 -6.00
C ASP A 62 11.19 13.02 -6.36
N LYS A 63 10.32 13.00 -5.34
CA LYS A 63 8.87 13.31 -5.29
C LYS A 63 7.80 12.22 -5.15
N GLU A 64 7.79 11.12 -5.89
CA GLU A 64 6.63 10.20 -5.88
C GLU A 64 7.01 8.82 -5.33
N LEU A 65 6.72 8.61 -4.05
CA LEU A 65 6.99 7.33 -3.37
C LEU A 65 5.86 6.34 -3.66
N ALA A 66 6.22 5.13 -4.05
CA ALA A 66 5.26 4.05 -4.21
C ALA A 66 4.55 3.77 -2.86
N LEU A 67 3.22 3.62 -2.92
CA LEU A 67 2.35 3.27 -1.82
C LEU A 67 2.87 1.98 -1.19
N LYS A 68 3.23 2.06 0.10
CA LYS A 68 3.82 0.96 0.87
C LYS A 68 5.11 0.39 0.25
N ASN A 69 5.82 1.14 -0.59
CA ASN A 69 6.97 0.70 -1.38
C ASN A 69 6.67 -0.50 -2.30
N LYS A 70 5.39 -0.73 -2.64
CA LYS A 70 4.98 -1.84 -3.49
C LYS A 70 5.15 -1.49 -4.95
N VAL A 71 5.76 -2.40 -5.70
CA VAL A 71 5.97 -2.24 -7.15
C VAL A 71 5.60 -3.54 -7.85
N PHE A 72 4.79 -3.46 -8.90
CA PHE A 72 4.41 -4.60 -9.73
C PHE A 72 5.17 -4.56 -11.05
N SER A 73 5.55 -5.72 -11.55
CA SER A 73 6.16 -5.86 -12.87
C SER A 73 5.45 -6.98 -13.61
N MET A 74 5.03 -6.69 -14.83
CA MET A 74 4.44 -7.69 -15.71
C MET A 74 5.25 -7.75 -17.00
N SER A 75 5.72 -8.93 -17.37
CA SER A 75 6.49 -9.13 -18.59
C SER A 75 6.09 -10.42 -19.31
N LEU A 76 6.24 -10.40 -20.63
CA LEU A 76 6.07 -11.55 -21.51
C LEU A 76 7.43 -11.90 -22.11
N LYS A 77 7.78 -13.19 -22.10
CA LYS A 77 9.05 -13.65 -22.65
C LYS A 77 9.15 -13.28 -24.13
N GLY A 78 10.25 -12.65 -24.52
CA GLY A 78 10.49 -12.24 -25.91
C GLY A 78 9.77 -10.96 -26.35
N ARG A 79 9.03 -10.29 -25.45
CA ARG A 79 8.41 -8.98 -25.69
C ARG A 79 8.96 -7.95 -24.71
N SER A 80 9.47 -6.83 -25.22
CA SER A 80 9.79 -5.66 -24.40
C SER A 80 8.52 -4.85 -24.10
N SER A 81 8.67 -3.82 -23.26
CA SER A 81 7.62 -2.91 -22.83
C SER A 81 7.09 -2.07 -24.00
N TYR A 82 6.10 -2.60 -24.72
CA TYR A 82 5.45 -1.90 -25.81
C TYR A 82 4.07 -1.35 -25.42
N PRO A 83 3.61 -0.27 -26.09
CA PRO A 83 2.21 0.15 -26.01
C PRO A 83 1.31 -1.01 -26.42
N LEU A 84 0.29 -1.25 -25.60
CA LEU A 84 -0.78 -2.19 -25.91
C LEU A 84 -1.67 -1.56 -26.97
N LYS A 85 -2.00 -2.34 -28.01
CA LYS A 85 -2.88 -1.91 -29.09
C LYS A 85 -4.34 -2.16 -28.72
N ASP A 86 -5.25 -1.46 -29.41
CA ASP A 86 -6.69 -1.73 -29.38
C ASP A 86 -7.35 -1.59 -27.99
N ASN A 87 -6.93 -0.58 -27.22
CA ASN A 87 -7.48 -0.29 -25.88
C ASN A 87 -7.34 -1.45 -24.88
N ASN A 88 -6.35 -2.32 -25.09
CA ASN A 88 -5.95 -3.33 -24.11
C ASN A 88 -5.25 -2.62 -22.95
N GLU A 89 -5.91 -2.50 -21.81
CA GLU A 89 -5.33 -1.90 -20.62
C GLU A 89 -5.09 -2.95 -19.53
N VAL A 90 -3.95 -2.86 -18.87
CA VAL A 90 -3.62 -3.65 -17.68
C VAL A 90 -4.26 -2.98 -16.48
N VAL A 91 -5.14 -3.70 -15.80
CA VAL A 91 -5.80 -3.20 -14.60
C VAL A 91 -5.09 -3.79 -13.39
N TYR A 92 -4.69 -2.96 -12.42
CA TYR A 92 -4.11 -3.43 -11.18
C TYR A 92 -4.65 -2.66 -9.99
N ARG A 93 -4.67 -3.32 -8.85
CA ARG A 93 -5.20 -2.82 -7.60
C ARG A 93 -4.17 -3.03 -6.49
N ILE A 94 -3.86 -1.94 -5.77
CA ILE A 94 -2.95 -1.96 -4.63
C ILE A 94 -3.71 -1.49 -3.38
N TYR A 95 -3.69 -2.30 -2.33
CA TYR A 95 -4.28 -2.01 -1.04
C TYR A 95 -3.28 -1.33 -0.10
N ALA A 96 -3.77 -0.34 0.63
CA ALA A 96 -3.05 0.35 1.69
C ALA A 96 -3.31 -0.33 3.05
N THR A 97 -2.84 -1.56 3.25
CA THR A 97 -3.01 -2.26 4.53
C THR A 97 -2.44 -1.45 5.70
N GLY A 98 -3.31 -1.08 6.64
CA GLY A 98 -2.97 -0.33 7.85
C GLY A 98 -2.79 1.19 7.68
N SER A 99 -3.05 1.73 6.48
CA SER A 99 -2.97 3.17 6.19
C SER A 99 -4.22 3.61 5.43
N ARG A 100 -4.85 4.71 5.84
CA ARG A 100 -6.05 5.21 5.15
C ARG A 100 -5.62 6.10 3.99
N ILE A 101 -6.00 5.74 2.77
CA ILE A 101 -5.79 6.57 1.58
C ILE A 101 -6.76 7.76 1.64
N VAL A 102 -6.28 8.94 1.24
CA VAL A 102 -7.09 10.13 0.98
C VAL A 102 -7.61 10.03 -0.46
N PRO A 103 -8.93 9.85 -0.68
CA PRO A 103 -9.48 9.80 -2.02
C PRO A 103 -9.20 11.08 -2.81
N GLN A 104 -9.18 10.97 -4.13
CA GLN A 104 -8.83 12.00 -5.11
C GLN A 104 -7.39 12.53 -5.04
N LYS A 105 -6.52 11.89 -4.25
CA LYS A 105 -5.09 12.22 -4.13
C LYS A 105 -4.19 11.02 -4.41
N SER A 106 -4.65 10.20 -5.36
CA SER A 106 -3.96 9.01 -5.82
C SER A 106 -3.50 9.21 -7.26
N LEU A 107 -2.33 8.68 -7.61
CA LEU A 107 -1.74 8.74 -8.94
C LEU A 107 -1.21 7.35 -9.31
N CYS A 108 -1.47 6.94 -10.54
CA CYS A 108 -0.92 5.70 -11.09
C CYS A 108 0.43 5.99 -11.76
N LEU A 109 1.46 5.23 -11.40
CA LEU A 109 2.82 5.42 -11.86
C LEU A 109 3.25 4.28 -12.78
N LEU A 110 3.95 4.64 -13.86
CA LEU A 110 4.59 3.72 -14.78
C LEU A 110 6.09 3.97 -14.80
N TRP A 111 6.91 2.93 -14.66
CA TRP A 111 8.36 3.08 -14.74
C TRP A 111 8.81 3.32 -16.17
N ASN A 112 9.50 4.43 -16.40
CA ASN A 112 10.20 4.72 -17.64
C ASN A 112 11.66 4.28 -17.55
N GLN A 113 11.99 3.20 -18.24
CA GLN A 113 13.37 2.67 -18.28
C GLN A 113 14.36 3.61 -18.96
N ALA A 114 13.93 4.45 -19.91
CA ALA A 114 14.84 5.33 -20.65
C ALA A 114 15.24 6.58 -19.86
N ALA A 115 14.36 7.05 -18.98
CA ALA A 115 14.56 8.25 -18.16
C ALA A 115 14.75 7.93 -16.67
N GLU A 116 14.81 6.65 -16.30
CA GLU A 116 14.92 6.15 -14.92
C GLU A 116 13.99 6.88 -13.93
N SER A 117 12.74 7.08 -14.34
CA SER A 117 11.77 7.89 -13.57
C SER A 117 10.35 7.34 -13.68
N TRP A 118 9.52 7.67 -12.68
CA TRP A 118 8.09 7.41 -12.71
C TRP A 118 7.39 8.40 -13.63
N LEU A 119 6.54 7.88 -14.51
CA LEU A 119 5.61 8.65 -15.32
C LEU A 119 4.24 8.60 -14.65
N SER A 120 3.73 9.76 -14.26
CA SER A 120 2.36 9.96 -13.79
C SER A 120 1.50 10.54 -14.91
N ASP A 121 0.23 10.09 -14.98
CA ASP A 121 -0.94 10.75 -15.60
C ASP A 121 -0.86 11.26 -17.06
N ASN A 122 0.23 11.01 -17.80
CA ASN A 122 0.48 11.52 -19.15
C ASN A 122 -0.19 10.70 -20.28
N GLY A 123 -1.35 10.10 -20.00
CA GLY A 123 -2.11 9.29 -20.97
C GLY A 123 -1.68 7.81 -21.08
N PHE A 124 -0.69 7.38 -20.30
CA PHE A 124 -0.24 5.99 -20.25
C PHE A 124 -0.97 5.17 -19.18
N CYS A 125 -1.23 5.78 -18.03
CA CYS A 125 -1.93 5.17 -16.90
C CYS A 125 -2.93 6.16 -16.35
N LYS A 126 -4.09 5.66 -15.92
CA LYS A 126 -5.17 6.44 -15.30
C LYS A 126 -5.66 5.74 -14.04
N VAL A 127 -6.07 6.54 -13.06
CA VAL A 127 -6.79 6.04 -11.88
C VAL A 127 -8.21 5.69 -12.30
N VAL A 128 -8.62 4.45 -12.04
CA VAL A 128 -9.98 3.97 -12.33
C VAL A 128 -10.88 4.20 -11.13
N ASP A 129 -10.39 3.85 -9.94
CA ASP A 129 -11.11 3.97 -8.69
C ASP A 129 -10.10 4.22 -7.56
N ASP A 130 -10.44 5.10 -6.64
CA ASP A 130 -9.63 5.35 -5.45
C ASP A 130 -10.50 5.47 -4.20
N THR A 131 -10.25 4.57 -3.26
CA THR A 131 -11.02 4.45 -2.03
C THR A 131 -10.11 4.69 -0.83
N SER A 132 -10.63 4.55 0.38
CA SER A 132 -9.81 4.62 1.58
C SER A 132 -8.83 3.44 1.72
N ASP A 133 -9.11 2.34 1.04
CA ASP A 133 -8.46 1.05 1.31
C ASP A 133 -7.60 0.58 0.13
N TYR A 134 -7.99 0.95 -1.09
CA TYR A 134 -7.27 0.59 -2.31
C TYR A 134 -7.29 1.69 -3.36
N VAL A 135 -6.31 1.61 -4.26
CA VAL A 135 -6.31 2.34 -5.53
C VAL A 135 -6.29 1.33 -6.66
N GLU A 136 -7.16 1.53 -7.64
CA GLU A 136 -7.23 0.77 -8.88
C GLU A 136 -6.78 1.66 -10.05
N CYS A 137 -5.89 1.09 -10.85
CA CYS A 137 -5.21 1.77 -11.93
C CYS A 137 -5.35 0.97 -13.22
N SER A 138 -5.45 1.67 -14.35
CA SER A 138 -5.48 1.10 -15.68
C SER A 138 -4.38 1.70 -16.54
N CYS A 139 -3.57 0.85 -17.19
CA CYS A 139 -2.42 1.28 -17.99
C CYS A 139 -2.41 0.66 -19.39
N SER A 140 -2.11 1.48 -20.40
CA SER A 140 -2.02 1.07 -21.81
C SER A 140 -0.63 0.55 -22.22
N HIS A 141 0.31 0.41 -21.28
CA HIS A 141 1.66 -0.09 -21.54
C HIS A 141 2.00 -1.26 -20.62
N MET A 142 2.70 -2.25 -21.16
CA MET A 142 3.26 -3.35 -20.37
C MET A 142 4.62 -2.94 -19.81
N SER A 143 4.74 -2.74 -18.50
CA SER A 143 6.00 -2.33 -17.86
C SER A 143 5.99 -2.68 -16.36
N ILE A 144 6.61 -1.83 -15.56
CA ILE A 144 6.61 -1.84 -14.11
C ILE A 144 5.68 -0.73 -13.63
N TYR A 145 4.86 -1.04 -12.65
CA TYR A 145 3.76 -0.21 -12.13
C TYR A 145 3.95 0.06 -10.65
N ALA A 146 3.54 1.25 -10.22
CA ALA A 146 3.39 1.60 -8.82
C ALA A 146 2.17 2.51 -8.65
N VAL A 147 1.67 2.62 -7.43
CA VAL A 147 0.66 3.62 -7.07
C VAL A 147 1.34 4.64 -6.17
N TYR A 148 1.10 5.92 -6.39
CA TYR A 148 1.29 6.93 -5.36
C TYR A 148 -0.08 7.26 -4.76
N ALA A 149 -0.18 7.32 -3.45
CA ALA A 149 -1.40 7.79 -2.80
C ALA A 149 -1.04 8.53 -1.51
N GLN A 150 -1.67 9.68 -1.31
CA GLN A 150 -1.57 10.37 -0.03
C GLN A 150 -2.30 9.55 1.04
N THR A 151 -1.60 9.18 2.10
CA THR A 151 -2.18 8.44 3.23
C THR A 151 -2.23 9.32 4.48
N ASP A 152 -3.35 9.24 5.20
CA ASP A 152 -3.47 9.86 6.52
C ASP A 152 -2.89 8.91 7.56
N ASN A 153 -1.72 9.25 8.10
CA ASN A 153 -1.01 8.49 9.14
C ASN A 153 -1.64 8.66 10.53
N LEU A 154 -2.93 8.35 10.66
CA LEU A 154 -3.65 8.43 11.94
C LEU A 154 -3.27 7.29 12.91
N SER A 155 -2.57 6.23 12.48
CA SER A 155 -2.35 5.03 13.31
C SER A 155 -1.01 5.01 14.06
N SER A 156 0.11 5.31 13.40
CA SER A 156 1.44 5.11 14.01
C SER A 156 1.80 6.15 15.08
N TYR A 157 1.36 7.40 14.94
CA TYR A 157 1.56 8.40 16.00
C TYR A 157 0.66 8.08 17.22
N ASN A 158 -0.50 7.48 16.97
CA ASN A 158 -1.50 7.27 17.99
C ASN A 158 -1.10 6.15 18.99
N GLU A 159 -0.48 5.08 18.50
CA GLU A 159 -0.14 3.90 19.33
C GLU A 159 0.95 4.19 20.39
N ALA A 160 1.99 4.94 20.01
CA ALA A 160 3.06 5.34 20.94
C ALA A 160 2.57 6.35 22.00
N PHE A 161 1.64 7.24 21.62
CA PHE A 161 1.02 8.19 22.55
C PHE A 161 0.02 7.52 23.49
N PHE A 162 -0.82 6.60 23.00
CA PHE A 162 -1.73 5.84 23.85
C PHE A 162 -1.01 4.92 24.83
N SER A 163 0.06 4.24 24.39
CA SER A 163 0.84 3.34 25.25
C SER A 163 1.55 4.09 26.38
N SER A 164 2.21 5.21 26.08
CA SER A 164 2.84 6.06 27.10
C SER A 164 1.81 6.66 28.06
N GLY A 165 0.66 7.12 27.55
CA GLY A 165 -0.46 7.59 28.36
C GLY A 165 -0.97 6.53 29.34
N PHE A 166 -1.15 5.29 28.90
CA PHE A 166 -1.62 4.19 29.75
C PHE A 166 -0.62 3.83 30.87
N ILE A 167 0.69 3.84 30.56
CA ILE A 167 1.76 3.63 31.54
C ILE A 167 1.78 4.76 32.59
N CYS A 168 1.62 6.02 32.17
CA CYS A 168 1.57 7.14 33.11
C CYS A 168 0.32 7.11 34.00
N ILE A 169 -0.86 6.86 33.43
CA ILE A 169 -2.12 6.77 34.17
C ILE A 169 -2.07 5.65 35.21
N SER A 170 -1.57 4.47 34.84
CA SER A 170 -1.42 3.34 35.78
C SER A 170 -0.42 3.65 36.90
N GLY A 171 0.72 4.28 36.58
CA GLY A 171 1.71 4.71 37.57
C GLY A 171 1.15 5.71 38.59
N TYR A 172 0.41 6.72 38.14
CA TYR A 172 -0.22 7.69 39.03
C TYR A 172 -1.34 7.07 39.88
N THR A 173 -2.13 6.16 39.30
CA THR A 173 -3.20 5.45 40.03
C THR A 173 -2.61 4.61 41.18
N LEU A 174 -1.53 3.87 40.92
CA LEU A 174 -0.83 3.10 41.94
C LEU A 174 -0.22 3.99 43.03
N ALA A 175 0.35 5.14 42.66
CA ALA A 175 0.89 6.11 43.60
C ALA A 175 -0.20 6.70 44.52
N ILE A 176 -1.37 7.04 43.97
CA ILE A 176 -2.53 7.52 44.74
C ILE A 176 -3.03 6.43 45.70
N ILE A 177 -3.21 5.20 45.21
CA ILE A 177 -3.66 4.07 46.04
C ILE A 177 -2.67 3.81 47.18
N SER A 178 -1.37 3.76 46.88
CA SER A 178 -0.31 3.63 47.88
C SER A 178 -0.39 4.74 48.93
N HIS A 179 -0.65 5.98 48.52
CA HIS A 179 -0.79 7.08 49.45
C HIS A 179 -2.03 6.95 50.35
N LEU A 180 -3.18 6.53 49.81
CA LEU A 180 -4.40 6.27 50.59
C LEU A 180 -4.18 5.20 51.68
N PHE A 181 -3.44 4.14 51.35
CA PHE A 181 -3.09 3.10 52.33
C PHE A 181 -2.03 3.55 53.35
N CYS A 182 -1.15 4.50 52.98
CA CYS A 182 -0.03 4.96 53.81
C CYS A 182 -0.34 6.22 54.65
N THR A 183 -1.50 6.86 54.50
CA THR A 183 -1.91 8.09 55.22
C THR A 183 -2.20 7.92 56.73
N ARG A 184 -1.51 7.02 57.43
CA ARG A 184 -1.47 6.99 58.90
C ARG A 184 -0.52 8.05 59.49
N CYS A 185 0.40 8.62 58.69
CA CYS A 185 1.33 9.69 59.10
C CYS A 185 1.28 10.84 58.08
N ALA A 186 0.54 11.91 58.39
CA ALA A 186 0.32 13.02 57.46
C ALA A 186 1.52 13.98 57.41
N MET A 187 2.17 14.09 56.25
CA MET A 187 3.08 15.20 55.93
C MET A 187 2.46 16.09 54.85
N PHE A 188 2.48 17.40 55.07
CA PHE A 188 1.92 18.44 54.18
C PHE A 188 2.42 18.33 52.73
N ALA A 189 3.69 17.97 52.54
CA ALA A 189 4.30 17.77 51.22
C ALA A 189 3.63 16.64 50.40
N ALA A 190 3.14 15.60 51.07
CA ALA A 190 2.54 14.45 50.39
C ALA A 190 1.12 14.76 49.90
N LYS A 191 0.41 15.67 50.57
CA LYS A 191 -0.87 16.23 50.10
C LYS A 191 -0.68 17.09 48.84
N LEU A 192 0.37 17.91 48.78
CA LEU A 192 0.65 18.71 47.58
C LEU A 192 1.01 17.82 46.37
N LEU A 193 1.82 16.78 46.60
CA LEU A 193 2.22 15.82 45.57
C LEU A 193 1.02 15.07 44.99
N THR A 194 0.04 14.68 45.83
CA THR A 194 -1.18 14.01 45.35
C THR A 194 -2.10 14.93 44.55
N HIS A 195 -2.23 16.20 44.93
CA HIS A 195 -2.95 17.17 44.10
C HIS A 195 -2.28 17.37 42.73
N MET A 196 -0.95 17.41 42.69
CA MET A 196 -0.19 17.48 41.44
C MET A 196 -0.39 16.23 40.57
N MET A 197 -0.32 15.04 41.16
CA MET A 197 -0.54 13.78 40.42
C MET A 197 -1.97 13.63 39.88
N VAL A 198 -2.98 14.08 40.64
CA VAL A 198 -4.38 14.10 40.18
C VAL A 198 -4.59 15.10 39.05
N ALA A 199 -3.94 16.27 39.13
CA ALA A 199 -3.98 17.25 38.04
C ALA A 199 -3.31 16.71 36.77
N CYS A 200 -2.16 16.02 36.89
CA CYS A 200 -1.49 15.36 35.76
C CYS A 200 -2.31 14.21 35.17
N LEU A 201 -3.01 13.42 35.98
CA LEU A 201 -3.96 12.40 35.52
C LEU A 201 -5.11 13.00 34.73
N GLY A 202 -5.67 14.12 35.22
CA GLY A 202 -6.77 14.83 34.57
C GLY A 202 -6.35 15.38 33.20
N THR A 203 -5.18 16.01 33.10
CA THR A 203 -4.66 16.50 31.82
C THR A 203 -4.36 15.36 30.84
N GLN A 204 -3.79 14.25 31.32
CA GLN A 204 -3.55 13.07 30.48
C GLN A 204 -4.85 12.43 29.98
N ALA A 205 -5.89 12.33 30.81
CA ALA A 205 -7.19 11.78 30.40
C ALA A 205 -7.92 12.67 29.39
N ILE A 206 -7.72 13.98 29.44
CA ILE A 206 -8.27 14.93 28.45
C ILE A 206 -7.51 14.80 27.12
N ILE A 207 -6.18 14.72 27.17
CA ILE A 207 -5.35 14.54 25.97
C ILE A 207 -5.64 13.21 25.28
N LEU A 208 -5.92 12.15 26.05
CA LEU A 208 -6.25 10.82 25.53
C LEU A 208 -7.67 10.73 24.92
N ARG A 209 -8.52 11.77 25.12
CA ARG A 209 -9.90 11.85 24.62
C ARG A 209 -10.06 12.68 23.34
N VAL A 210 -9.00 13.37 22.90
CA VAL A 210 -8.93 14.12 21.64
C VAL A 210 -8.33 13.23 20.57
#